data_AF-A0A800J716-F1
#
_entry.id   AF-A0A800J716-F1
#
_cell.length_a   1.000
_cell.length_b   1.000
_cell.length_c   1.000
_cell.angle_alpha   90.00
_cell.angle_beta   90.00
_cell.angle_gamma   90.00
#
_symmetry.space_group_name_H-M   'P 1'
#
loop_
_entity.id
_entity.type
_entity.pdbx_description
1 polymer ?
#
loop_
_entity_poly.entity_id
_entity_poly.type
_entity_poly.pdbx_seq_one_letter_code
_entity_poly.pdbx_strand_id
1 'polypeptide(L)'
;MARFAASLDGRTHSGAAPYPSAPSPSSSVDDSFHCPTCGAPLRIKNRFVKAVTCEFCHNVSLYDGVRLDPTGRTASLAKLQSPLYLDATGRLGDRPFRVTGRLVYEYDGGMWQEWFLDLGEGRVWLQEDEGRFTALNEGDRASAPPFEGIRPGDEITVGGHRVTVGEVGEATIVSAEGQLGHQILPGETIRYVDGTAGEDEVSIEYGERETEVFVGRPVPREAITIDPDPFA
;
A
#
# COMPACT_ATOMS: atom_id res chain seq x y z
N MET A 1 -44.08 -0.55 -63.27
CA MET A 1 -45.50 -0.26 -63.54
C MET A 1 -46.24 -0.37 -62.22
N ALA A 2 -46.42 0.75 -61.50
CA ALA A 2 -47.60 1.61 -61.60
C ALA A 2 -48.89 0.86 -61.20
N ARG A 3 -49.42 1.15 -60.00
CA ARG A 3 -50.71 1.84 -59.78
C ARG A 3 -51.89 0.83 -59.73
N PHE A 4 -52.95 0.95 -58.94
CA PHE A 4 -53.55 2.04 -58.16
C PHE A 4 -54.53 1.42 -57.12
N ALA A 5 -54.79 2.18 -56.05
CA ALA A 5 -55.93 2.29 -55.12
C ALA A 5 -57.23 1.45 -55.38
N ALA A 6 -58.13 1.22 -54.41
CA ALA A 6 -58.56 2.12 -53.35
C ALA A 6 -59.49 1.45 -52.34
N SER A 7 -59.57 2.07 -51.15
CA SER A 7 -60.82 2.53 -50.50
C SER A 7 -61.75 1.49 -49.87
N LEU A 8 -62.43 1.72 -48.75
CA LEU A 8 -62.51 2.73 -47.67
C LEU A 8 -63.37 2.03 -46.61
N ASP A 9 -63.19 2.39 -45.34
CA ASP A 9 -64.24 2.49 -44.30
C ASP A 9 -63.46 2.58 -42.97
N GLY A 10 -63.41 3.71 -42.27
CA GLY A 10 -64.54 4.55 -41.94
C GLY A 10 -64.79 4.38 -40.45
N ARG A 11 -64.22 5.27 -39.64
CA ARG A 11 -64.87 5.80 -38.43
C ARG A 11 -64.05 6.86 -37.70
N THR A 12 -64.82 7.79 -37.18
CA THR A 12 -64.54 9.09 -36.59
C THR A 12 -64.12 9.04 -35.12
N HIS A 13 -63.27 10.00 -34.73
CA HIS A 13 -63.09 10.67 -33.44
C HIS A 13 -63.50 9.97 -32.13
N SER A 14 -62.56 9.85 -31.19
CA SER A 14 -62.51 10.68 -29.96
C SER A 14 -61.48 10.15 -28.94
N GLY A 15 -60.57 11.03 -28.52
CA GLY A 15 -60.05 11.13 -27.15
C GLY A 15 -59.18 9.99 -26.58
N ALA A 16 -57.86 10.10 -26.73
CA ALA A 16 -56.92 9.55 -25.76
C ALA A 16 -55.88 10.63 -25.41
N ALA A 17 -55.73 10.91 -24.12
CA ALA A 17 -54.75 11.85 -23.59
C ALA A 17 -53.32 11.40 -23.93
N PRO A 18 -52.39 12.32 -24.26
CA PRO A 18 -51.00 11.96 -24.52
C PRO A 18 -50.31 11.52 -23.22
N TYR A 19 -49.58 10.41 -23.30
CA TYR A 19 -48.66 9.95 -22.27
C TYR A 19 -47.69 11.07 -21.86
N PRO A 20 -47.41 11.28 -20.56
CA PRO A 20 -46.40 12.24 -20.15
C PRO A 20 -45.02 11.82 -20.65
N SER A 21 -44.34 12.75 -21.31
CA SER A 21 -42.98 12.65 -21.79
C SER A 21 -42.02 12.34 -20.64
N ALA A 22 -41.00 11.51 -20.90
CA ALA A 22 -39.93 11.26 -19.95
C ALA A 22 -39.28 12.59 -19.49
N PRO A 23 -38.99 12.77 -18.18
CA PRO A 23 -38.34 13.97 -17.70
C PRO A 23 -36.93 14.06 -18.31
N SER A 24 -36.65 15.18 -18.95
CA SER A 24 -35.29 15.59 -19.30
C SER A 24 -34.48 15.75 -18.00
N PRO A 25 -33.22 15.26 -17.90
CA PRO A 25 -32.38 15.58 -16.77
C PRO A 25 -32.05 17.07 -16.83
N SER A 26 -32.78 17.87 -16.05
CA SER A 26 -32.42 19.25 -15.77
C SER A 26 -31.13 19.24 -14.95
N SER A 27 -30.13 19.94 -15.47
CA SER A 27 -28.84 20.22 -14.87
C SER A 27 -28.98 20.63 -13.39
N SER A 28 -28.61 19.73 -12.49
CA SER A 28 -28.24 20.09 -11.13
C SER A 28 -26.73 20.25 -11.10
N VAL A 29 -26.32 21.38 -10.54
CA VAL A 29 -24.93 21.79 -10.35
C VAL A 29 -24.17 20.66 -9.66
N ASP A 30 -23.06 20.24 -10.28
CA ASP A 30 -22.06 19.37 -9.67
C ASP A 30 -21.41 20.17 -8.54
N ASP A 31 -21.89 19.99 -7.31
CA ASP A 31 -21.24 20.51 -6.10
C ASP A 31 -19.95 19.71 -5.90
N SER A 32 -18.95 20.02 -6.73
CA SER A 32 -17.60 19.49 -6.65
C SER A 32 -16.96 20.05 -5.38
N PHE A 33 -17.12 19.32 -4.29
CA PHE A 33 -16.36 19.59 -3.09
C PHE A 33 -14.89 19.35 -3.40
N HIS A 34 -14.02 20.23 -2.95
CA HIS A 34 -12.58 20.06 -3.07
C HIS A 34 -11.99 19.86 -1.68
N CYS A 35 -10.98 19.01 -1.58
CA CYS A 35 -10.26 18.79 -0.34
C CYS A 35 -9.63 20.12 0.11
N PRO A 36 -9.92 20.61 1.33
CA PRO A 36 -9.35 21.88 1.81
C PRO A 36 -7.83 21.80 2.03
N THR A 37 -7.26 20.59 2.03
CA THR A 37 -5.82 20.36 2.23
C THR A 37 -5.05 20.29 0.92
N CYS A 38 -5.48 19.49 -0.05
CA CYS A 38 -4.72 19.27 -1.30
C CYS A 38 -5.44 19.73 -2.58
N GLY A 39 -6.68 20.21 -2.48
CA GLY A 39 -7.47 20.65 -3.63
C GLY A 39 -8.03 19.52 -4.50
N ALA A 40 -7.83 18.24 -4.16
CA ALA A 40 -8.38 17.13 -4.94
C ALA A 40 -9.92 17.08 -4.86
N PRO A 41 -10.62 16.62 -5.91
CA PRO A 41 -12.07 16.52 -5.91
C PRO A 41 -12.56 15.47 -4.90
N LEU A 42 -13.67 15.77 -4.22
CA LEU A 42 -14.33 14.91 -3.24
C LEU A 42 -15.77 14.68 -3.67
N ARG A 43 -16.22 13.42 -3.59
CA ARG A 43 -17.59 13.03 -3.96
C ARG A 43 -18.42 12.72 -2.72
N ILE A 44 -19.47 13.51 -2.48
CA ILE A 44 -20.42 13.27 -1.40
C ILE A 44 -21.61 12.50 -1.96
N LYS A 45 -21.72 11.22 -1.57
CA LYS A 45 -22.66 10.27 -2.19
C LYS A 45 -24.10 10.35 -1.64
N ASN A 46 -24.32 10.94 -0.45
CA ASN A 46 -25.65 11.17 0.10
C ASN A 46 -25.65 12.23 1.22
N ARG A 47 -26.85 12.67 1.65
CA ARG A 47 -27.07 13.70 2.68
C ARG A 47 -26.73 13.31 4.12
N PHE A 48 -26.46 12.03 4.39
CA PHE A 48 -26.16 11.54 5.74
C PHE A 48 -24.66 11.53 6.04
N VAL A 49 -23.82 11.83 5.04
CA VAL A 49 -22.37 12.01 5.21
C VAL A 49 -22.11 13.11 6.25
N LYS A 50 -21.23 12.83 7.19
CA LYS A 50 -20.77 13.79 8.24
C LYS A 50 -19.27 14.03 8.23
N ALA A 51 -18.53 13.16 7.56
CA ALA A 51 -17.11 13.28 7.31
C ALA A 51 -16.77 12.66 5.95
N VAL A 52 -15.79 13.23 5.28
CA VAL A 52 -15.29 12.76 3.98
C VAL A 52 -13.78 12.62 4.09
N THR A 53 -13.25 11.44 3.75
CA THR A 53 -11.81 11.20 3.66
C THR A 53 -11.36 11.40 2.21
N CYS A 54 -10.31 12.19 2.01
CA CYS A 54 -9.71 12.37 0.70
C CYS A 54 -8.94 11.10 0.28
N GLU A 55 -9.23 10.56 -0.90
CA GLU A 55 -8.51 9.38 -1.42
C GLU A 55 -7.06 9.71 -1.84
N PHE A 56 -6.73 11.00 -2.04
CA PHE A 56 -5.43 11.45 -2.53
C PHE A 56 -4.44 11.81 -1.41
N CYS A 57 -4.89 12.55 -0.40
CA CYS A 57 -4.03 12.99 0.72
C CYS A 57 -4.47 12.45 2.07
N HIS A 58 -5.54 11.64 2.12
CA HIS A 58 -6.06 11.00 3.32
C HIS A 58 -6.51 11.94 4.45
N ASN A 59 -6.64 13.25 4.17
CA ASN A 59 -7.24 14.20 5.10
C ASN A 59 -8.74 13.90 5.29
N VAL A 60 -9.18 13.83 6.54
CA VAL A 60 -10.61 13.76 6.89
C VAL A 60 -11.14 15.18 7.03
N SER A 61 -12.23 15.50 6.34
CA SER A 61 -12.93 16.78 6.44
C SER A 61 -14.32 16.57 6.99
N LEU A 62 -14.75 17.40 7.94
CA LEU A 62 -16.11 17.33 8.48
C LEU A 62 -17.07 18.00 7.49
N TYR A 63 -18.20 17.36 7.24
CA TYR A 63 -19.23 17.85 6.33
C TYR A 63 -20.48 18.27 7.09
N ASP A 64 -20.81 19.56 7.04
CA ASP A 64 -21.99 20.13 7.73
C ASP A 64 -23.27 20.10 6.86
N GLY A 65 -23.16 19.65 5.61
CA GLY A 65 -24.24 19.69 4.62
C GLY A 65 -24.10 20.78 3.56
N VAL A 66 -23.14 21.71 3.74
CA VAL A 66 -22.89 22.84 2.82
C VAL A 66 -21.39 23.07 2.60
N ARG A 67 -20.54 22.79 3.60
CA ARG A 67 -19.10 23.05 3.59
C ARG A 67 -18.31 21.87 4.14
N LEU A 68 -17.05 21.81 3.70
CA LEU A 68 -16.03 20.96 4.30
C LEU A 68 -15.16 21.79 5.24
N ASP A 69 -15.15 21.43 6.51
CA ASP A 69 -14.32 22.05 7.53
C ASP A 69 -13.07 21.17 7.80
N PRO A 70 -11.85 21.72 7.71
CA PRO A 70 -10.61 21.01 7.99
C PRO A 70 -10.36 20.70 9.48
N THR A 71 -11.22 21.14 10.41
CA THR A 71 -11.07 20.92 11.86
C THR A 71 -11.21 19.47 12.30
N GLY A 72 -11.68 18.57 11.42
CA GLY A 72 -11.59 17.12 11.60
C GLY A 72 -10.16 16.60 11.48
N ARG A 73 -9.22 17.13 12.27
CA ARG A 73 -7.89 16.54 12.42
C ARG A 73 -7.98 15.26 13.24
N THR A 74 -8.52 14.21 12.63
CA THR A 74 -8.04 12.87 12.98
C THR A 74 -6.68 12.75 12.32
N ALA A 75 -5.66 12.33 13.06
CA ALA A 75 -4.43 11.87 12.42
C ALA A 75 -4.88 10.96 11.27
N SER A 76 -4.51 11.32 10.04
CA SER A 76 -4.47 10.34 8.97
C SER A 76 -3.91 9.07 9.61
N LEU A 77 -4.53 7.90 9.35
CA LEU A 77 -3.71 6.69 9.28
C LEU A 77 -2.73 7.00 8.16
N ALA A 78 -1.70 7.76 8.52
CA ALA A 78 -0.64 8.13 7.64
C ALA A 78 -0.04 6.76 7.40
N LYS A 79 -0.22 6.24 6.19
CA LYS A 79 0.88 5.50 5.60
C LYS A 79 2.03 6.48 5.72
N LEU A 80 2.84 6.29 6.77
CA LEU A 80 3.99 7.14 7.01
C LEU A 80 4.76 7.04 5.71
N GLN A 81 4.78 8.13 4.95
CA GLN A 81 5.56 8.12 3.72
C GLN A 81 6.98 7.84 4.17
N SER A 82 7.57 6.79 3.59
CA SER A 82 8.93 6.43 3.92
C SER A 82 9.81 7.67 3.79
N PRO A 83 10.70 7.94 4.76
CA PRO A 83 11.70 8.98 4.58
C PRO A 83 12.71 8.61 3.48
N LEU A 84 12.75 7.34 3.07
CA LEU A 84 13.68 6.83 2.10
C LEU A 84 13.11 6.93 0.69
N TYR A 85 14.01 7.14 -0.26
CA TYR A 85 13.76 7.12 -1.69
C TYR A 85 15.05 6.66 -2.38
N LEU A 86 14.94 6.21 -3.64
CA LEU A 86 16.10 5.77 -4.40
C LEU A 86 17.16 6.88 -4.46
N ASP A 87 18.44 6.51 -4.31
CA ASP A 87 19.59 7.41 -4.29
C ASP A 87 19.69 8.37 -3.10
N ALA A 88 18.74 8.34 -2.14
CA ALA A 88 18.85 9.09 -0.90
C ALA A 88 20.15 8.72 -0.17
N THR A 89 20.88 9.74 0.30
CA THR A 89 22.03 9.57 1.19
C THR A 89 21.65 9.95 2.60
N GLY A 90 22.34 9.38 3.59
CA GLY A 90 22.03 9.66 4.97
C GLY A 90 22.88 8.88 5.94
N ARG A 91 22.35 8.70 7.16
CA ARG A 91 22.99 7.93 8.22
C ARG A 91 22.01 6.99 8.91
N LEU A 92 22.49 5.77 9.17
CA LEU A 92 21.85 4.75 9.98
C LEU A 92 22.65 4.62 11.28
N GLY A 93 22.22 5.33 12.31
CA GLY A 93 23.04 5.65 13.47
C GLY A 93 24.28 6.45 13.04
N ASP A 94 25.46 5.89 13.27
CA ASP A 94 26.73 6.53 12.88
C ASP A 94 27.28 6.08 11.51
N ARG A 95 26.57 5.20 10.81
CA ARG A 95 27.03 4.65 9.54
C ARG A 95 26.43 5.45 8.38
N PRO A 96 27.24 6.05 7.49
CA PRO A 96 26.70 6.67 6.28
C PRO A 96 26.09 5.60 5.38
N PHE A 97 25.06 5.96 4.62
CA PHE A 97 24.47 5.08 3.63
C PHE A 97 24.06 5.81 2.34
N ARG A 98 23.89 5.04 1.27
CA ARG A 98 23.11 5.39 0.09
C ARG A 98 22.04 4.33 -0.16
N VAL A 99 20.81 4.75 -0.44
CA VAL A 99 19.76 3.85 -0.91
C VAL A 99 20.07 3.47 -2.36
N THR A 100 20.37 2.20 -2.59
CA THR A 100 20.68 1.69 -3.93
C THR A 100 19.50 0.96 -4.58
N GLY A 101 18.55 0.47 -3.79
CA GLY A 101 17.35 -0.19 -4.32
C GLY A 101 16.22 -0.31 -3.31
N ARG A 102 15.06 -0.71 -3.81
CA ARG A 102 13.85 -0.97 -3.02
C ARG A 102 13.08 -2.17 -3.56
N LEU A 103 12.53 -2.98 -2.66
CA LEU A 103 11.46 -3.93 -2.93
C LEU A 103 10.18 -3.52 -2.23
N VAL A 104 9.04 -3.86 -2.84
CA VAL A 104 7.71 -3.72 -2.22
C VAL A 104 6.99 -5.05 -2.31
N TYR A 105 6.58 -5.54 -1.16
CA TYR A 105 5.82 -6.76 -1.00
C TYR A 105 4.38 -6.40 -0.65
N GLU A 106 3.42 -7.12 -1.24
CA GLU A 106 2.00 -7.03 -0.90
C GLU A 106 1.54 -8.36 -0.29
N TYR A 107 0.83 -8.29 0.84
CA TYR A 107 0.25 -9.43 1.54
C TYR A 107 -1.20 -9.15 1.92
N ASP A 108 -1.90 -10.16 2.44
CA ASP A 108 -3.27 -9.99 2.94
C ASP A 108 -3.27 -9.11 4.21
N GLY A 109 -3.43 -7.81 4.02
CA GLY A 109 -3.48 -6.84 5.12
C GLY A 109 -2.65 -5.58 4.89
N GLY A 110 -1.70 -5.59 3.95
CA GLY A 110 -0.83 -4.43 3.77
C GLY A 110 0.29 -4.61 2.76
N MET A 111 1.29 -3.76 2.93
CA MET A 111 2.53 -3.79 2.16
C MET A 111 3.67 -3.49 3.11
N TRP A 112 4.76 -4.23 2.98
CA TRP A 112 6.05 -3.80 3.53
C TRP A 112 7.00 -3.44 2.40
N GLN A 113 8.03 -2.67 2.75
CA GLN A 113 9.10 -2.29 1.86
C GLN A 113 10.41 -2.80 2.40
N GLU A 114 11.34 -3.10 1.51
CA GLU A 114 12.71 -3.37 1.90
C GLU A 114 13.66 -2.46 1.14
N TRP A 115 14.49 -1.73 1.88
CA TRP A 115 15.43 -0.79 1.33
C TRP A 115 16.83 -1.39 1.33
N PHE A 116 17.45 -1.40 0.16
CA PHE A 116 18.81 -1.90 0.01
C PHE A 116 19.81 -0.75 0.18
N LEU A 117 20.50 -0.75 1.32
CA LEU A 117 21.41 0.31 1.73
C LEU A 117 22.86 -0.10 1.49
N ASP A 118 23.57 0.68 0.69
CA ASP A 118 25.02 0.62 0.58
C ASP A 118 25.65 1.45 1.71
N LEU A 119 26.47 0.81 2.55
CA LEU A 119 27.21 1.43 3.66
C LEU A 119 28.68 1.70 3.30
N GLY A 120 29.09 1.47 2.05
CA GLY A 120 30.46 1.61 1.55
C GLY A 120 31.37 0.41 1.88
N GLU A 121 31.39 -0.03 3.14
CA GLU A 121 32.15 -1.22 3.57
C GLU A 121 31.29 -2.50 3.62
N GLY A 122 30.01 -2.38 3.30
CA GLY A 122 29.04 -3.46 3.38
C GLY A 122 27.65 -2.98 2.97
N ARG A 123 26.65 -3.82 3.18
CA ARG A 123 25.25 -3.54 2.85
C ARG A 123 24.33 -3.98 3.96
N VAL A 124 23.15 -3.37 4.04
CA VAL A 124 22.07 -3.75 4.96
C VAL A 124 20.75 -3.72 4.20
N TRP A 125 19.90 -4.69 4.48
CA TRP A 125 18.48 -4.62 4.15
C TRP A 125 17.76 -3.93 5.30
N LEU A 126 17.07 -2.84 5.01
CA LEU A 126 16.26 -2.14 5.99
C LEU A 126 14.79 -2.38 5.64
N GLN A 127 14.17 -3.32 6.34
CA GLN A 127 12.73 -3.56 6.23
C GLN A 127 11.99 -2.38 6.87
N GLU A 128 10.95 -1.92 6.19
CA GLU A 128 10.01 -0.93 6.67
C GLU A 128 8.59 -1.51 6.60
N ASP A 129 7.99 -1.70 7.76
CA ASP A 129 6.61 -2.17 7.88
C ASP A 129 5.83 -1.27 8.85
N GLU A 130 4.70 -0.73 8.38
CA GLU A 130 3.88 0.26 9.09
C GLU A 130 4.69 1.43 9.72
N GLY A 131 5.81 1.82 9.09
CA GLY A 131 6.71 2.88 9.54
C GLY A 131 7.66 2.48 10.69
N ARG A 132 7.72 1.19 11.04
CA ARG A 132 8.77 0.59 11.86
C ARG A 132 9.89 0.12 10.95
N PHE A 133 11.12 0.21 11.44
CA PHE A 133 12.29 -0.17 10.66
C PHE A 133 13.04 -1.29 11.37
N THR A 134 13.48 -2.28 10.60
CA THR A 134 14.34 -3.38 11.09
C THR A 134 15.53 -3.52 10.17
N ALA A 135 16.74 -3.43 10.72
CA ALA A 135 17.97 -3.66 9.97
C ALA A 135 18.27 -5.17 9.96
N LEU A 136 18.11 -5.78 8.80
CA LEU A 136 18.27 -7.21 8.56
C LEU A 136 19.67 -7.53 8.01
N ASN A 137 20.22 -8.65 8.48
CA ASN A 137 21.40 -9.27 7.92
C ASN A 137 21.09 -10.71 7.48
N GLU A 138 21.74 -11.16 6.41
CA GLU A 138 21.64 -12.54 5.95
C GLU A 138 22.16 -13.51 7.03
N GLY A 139 21.37 -14.53 7.32
CA GLY A 139 21.68 -15.64 8.21
C GLY A 139 22.00 -16.94 7.47
N ASP A 140 22.19 -18.02 8.23
CA ASP A 140 22.43 -19.35 7.65
C ASP A 140 21.14 -19.97 7.12
N ARG A 141 20.94 -19.94 5.80
CA ARG A 141 19.80 -20.56 5.14
C ARG A 141 19.65 -22.05 5.41
N ALA A 142 20.73 -22.78 5.69
CA ALA A 142 20.67 -24.22 5.97
C ALA A 142 19.98 -24.52 7.32
N SER A 143 19.81 -23.50 8.15
CA SER A 143 19.13 -23.60 9.43
C SER A 143 17.62 -23.41 9.35
N ALA A 144 17.07 -23.03 8.19
CA ALA A 144 15.64 -22.86 8.02
C ALA A 144 14.90 -24.22 8.15
N PRO A 145 13.94 -24.37 9.07
CA PRO A 145 13.05 -25.52 9.07
C PRO A 145 12.17 -25.54 7.82
N PRO A 146 11.59 -26.68 7.43
CA PRO A 146 10.56 -26.72 6.39
C PRO A 146 9.36 -25.85 6.78
N PHE A 147 8.81 -25.11 5.82
CA PHE A 147 7.65 -24.24 6.05
C PHE A 147 6.42 -25.04 6.53
N GLU A 148 6.25 -26.26 6.02
CA GLU A 148 5.08 -27.09 6.28
C GLU A 148 4.95 -27.45 7.76
N GLY A 149 3.98 -26.82 8.43
CA GLY A 149 3.60 -27.15 9.80
C GLY A 149 3.92 -26.07 10.82
N ILE A 150 4.69 -25.04 10.43
CA ILE A 150 4.98 -23.89 11.30
C ILE A 150 3.72 -23.04 11.48
N ARG A 151 3.43 -22.63 12.70
CA ARG A 151 2.28 -21.81 13.07
C ARG A 151 2.71 -20.65 13.99
N PRO A 152 1.96 -19.53 13.99
CA PRO A 152 2.10 -18.52 15.02
C PRO A 152 2.02 -19.11 16.42
N GLY A 153 2.94 -18.72 17.29
CA GLY A 153 3.09 -19.23 18.66
C GLY A 153 4.04 -20.42 18.81
N ASP A 154 4.49 -21.04 17.71
CA ASP A 154 5.49 -22.11 17.78
C ASP A 154 6.85 -21.57 18.26
N GLU A 155 7.65 -22.47 18.83
CA GLU A 155 9.06 -22.22 19.08
C GLU A 155 9.92 -23.04 18.13
N ILE A 156 10.74 -22.36 17.33
CA ILE A 156 11.65 -22.98 16.37
C ILE A 156 13.09 -22.56 16.64
N THR A 157 14.06 -23.30 16.08
CA THR A 157 15.48 -22.94 16.16
C THR A 157 16.00 -22.59 14.78
N VAL A 158 16.54 -21.38 14.62
CA VAL A 158 17.05 -20.85 13.35
C VAL A 158 18.40 -20.19 13.60
N GLY A 159 19.45 -20.67 12.95
CA GLY A 159 20.82 -20.14 13.12
C GLY A 159 21.31 -20.10 14.57
N GLY A 160 20.84 -21.00 15.44
CA GLY A 160 21.13 -21.00 16.88
C GLY A 160 20.25 -20.08 17.74
N HIS A 161 19.35 -19.31 17.15
CA HIS A 161 18.35 -18.51 17.84
C HIS A 161 17.12 -19.37 18.14
N ARG A 162 16.59 -19.29 19.38
CA ARG A 162 15.28 -19.84 19.73
C ARG A 162 14.24 -18.78 19.43
N VAL A 163 13.51 -18.98 18.34
CA VAL A 163 12.57 -18.01 17.78
C VAL A 163 11.16 -18.38 18.22
N THR A 164 10.45 -17.42 18.80
CA THR A 164 8.99 -17.49 18.96
C THR A 164 8.35 -16.94 17.69
N VAL A 165 7.64 -17.79 16.96
CA VAL A 165 6.96 -17.42 15.71
C VAL A 165 5.81 -16.46 16.00
N GLY A 166 5.85 -15.28 15.40
CA GLY A 166 4.80 -14.27 15.50
C GLY A 166 3.83 -14.34 14.34
N GLU A 167 4.35 -14.49 13.12
CA GLU A 167 3.57 -14.44 11.89
C GLU A 167 4.04 -15.50 10.90
N VAL A 168 3.08 -16.02 10.14
CA VAL A 168 3.30 -16.96 9.04
C VAL A 168 2.35 -16.56 7.92
N GLY A 169 2.89 -16.28 6.74
CA GLY A 169 2.09 -15.70 5.67
C GLY A 169 2.62 -15.96 4.27
N GLU A 170 1.94 -15.33 3.31
CA GLU A 170 2.33 -15.26 1.90
C GLU A 170 2.34 -13.79 1.48
N ALA A 171 3.29 -13.44 0.61
CA ALA A 171 3.38 -12.11 0.03
C ALA A 171 3.92 -12.16 -1.38
N THR A 172 3.57 -11.16 -2.18
CA THR A 172 3.99 -11.06 -3.59
C THR A 172 4.86 -9.83 -3.79
N ILE A 173 5.97 -9.99 -4.51
CA ILE A 173 6.81 -8.87 -4.93
C ILE A 173 6.08 -8.09 -6.03
N VAL A 174 5.52 -6.94 -5.67
CA VAL A 174 4.70 -6.10 -6.57
C VAL A 174 5.47 -4.93 -7.19
N SER A 175 6.62 -4.56 -6.62
CA SER A 175 7.49 -3.52 -7.19
C SER A 175 8.95 -3.74 -6.80
N ALA A 176 9.84 -3.33 -7.71
CA ALA A 176 11.28 -3.29 -7.49
C ALA A 176 11.88 -2.06 -8.18
N GLU A 177 12.79 -1.39 -7.50
CA GLU A 177 13.47 -0.17 -7.98
C GLU A 177 14.98 -0.23 -7.70
N GLY A 178 15.78 0.37 -8.58
CA GLY A 178 17.22 0.51 -8.38
C GLY A 178 18.03 -0.76 -8.64
N GLN A 179 19.09 -0.94 -7.84
CA GLN A 179 20.06 -2.02 -7.89
C GLN A 179 19.95 -2.86 -6.61
N LEU A 180 19.84 -4.18 -6.73
CA LEU A 180 19.56 -5.09 -5.62
C LEU A 180 20.69 -6.10 -5.42
N GLY A 181 20.81 -6.62 -4.19
CA GLY A 181 21.89 -7.53 -3.78
C GLY A 181 21.71 -8.99 -4.18
N HIS A 182 20.51 -9.40 -4.61
CA HIS A 182 20.19 -10.76 -5.03
C HIS A 182 19.32 -10.75 -6.28
N GLN A 183 19.07 -11.94 -6.84
CA GLN A 183 18.14 -12.10 -7.95
C GLN A 183 16.72 -12.00 -7.40
N ILE A 184 15.87 -11.23 -8.08
CA ILE A 184 14.43 -11.18 -7.81
C ILE A 184 13.67 -11.65 -9.04
N LEU A 185 12.50 -12.26 -8.82
CA LEU A 185 11.55 -12.55 -9.87
C LEU A 185 10.33 -11.62 -9.68
N PRO A 186 10.11 -10.63 -10.57
CA PRO A 186 8.94 -9.77 -10.48
C PRO A 186 7.64 -10.58 -10.49
N GLY A 187 6.77 -10.33 -9.52
CA GLY A 187 5.52 -11.07 -9.34
C GLY A 187 5.66 -12.42 -8.64
N GLU A 188 6.85 -12.77 -8.13
CA GLU A 188 7.04 -13.95 -7.29
C GLU A 188 6.26 -13.82 -5.99
N THR A 189 5.59 -14.90 -5.61
CA THR A 189 4.97 -15.06 -4.30
C THR A 189 5.90 -15.88 -3.41
N ILE A 190 6.27 -15.29 -2.28
CA ILE A 190 7.03 -15.96 -1.22
C ILE A 190 6.09 -16.39 -0.10
N ARG A 191 6.47 -17.45 0.59
CA ARG A 191 5.93 -17.79 1.91
C ARG A 191 6.92 -17.29 2.96
N TYR A 192 6.46 -16.73 4.07
CA TYR A 192 7.36 -16.22 5.09
C TYR A 192 6.97 -16.66 6.50
N VAL A 193 7.97 -16.69 7.39
CA VAL A 193 7.83 -16.94 8.82
C VAL A 193 8.62 -15.87 9.56
N ASP A 194 7.91 -15.04 10.31
CA ASP A 194 8.52 -13.98 11.12
C ASP A 194 8.35 -14.28 12.60
N GLY A 195 9.37 -13.97 13.37
CA GLY A 195 9.38 -14.20 14.80
C GLY A 195 10.43 -13.38 15.53
N THR A 196 10.48 -13.59 16.84
CA THR A 196 11.39 -12.86 17.72
C THR A 196 12.27 -13.83 18.49
N ALA A 197 13.52 -13.44 18.70
CA ALA A 197 14.50 -14.13 19.52
C ALA A 197 15.15 -13.13 20.48
N GLY A 198 14.51 -12.88 21.63
CA GLY A 198 14.96 -11.84 22.55
C GLY A 198 14.70 -10.44 21.98
N GLU A 199 15.77 -9.70 21.68
CA GLU A 199 15.68 -8.37 21.03
C GLU A 199 15.82 -8.43 19.50
N ASP A 200 16.16 -9.60 18.97
CA ASP A 200 16.37 -9.78 17.54
C ASP A 200 15.05 -10.22 16.89
N GLU A 201 14.82 -9.75 15.67
CA GLU A 201 13.77 -10.23 14.77
C GLU A 201 14.38 -11.24 13.80
N VAL A 202 13.67 -12.34 13.57
CA VAL A 202 14.10 -13.40 12.65
C VAL A 202 13.01 -13.59 11.62
N SER A 203 13.40 -13.50 10.35
CA SER A 203 12.53 -13.77 9.21
C SER A 203 13.09 -14.93 8.40
N ILE A 204 12.21 -15.78 7.89
CA ILE A 204 12.53 -16.82 6.93
C ILE A 204 11.63 -16.64 5.72
N GLU A 205 12.23 -16.46 4.56
CA GLU A 205 11.51 -16.33 3.30
C GLU A 205 11.74 -17.58 2.44
N TYR A 206 10.66 -18.22 2.04
CA TYR A 206 10.64 -19.41 1.19
C TYR A 206 10.15 -19.02 -0.20
N GLY A 207 11.10 -18.62 -1.06
CA GLY A 207 10.86 -18.32 -2.47
C GLY A 207 10.90 -19.54 -3.38
N GLU A 208 10.74 -19.33 -4.68
CA GLU A 208 10.78 -20.40 -5.69
C GLU A 208 12.19 -20.97 -5.87
N ARG A 209 13.21 -20.13 -5.72
CA ARG A 209 14.60 -20.47 -6.06
C ARG A 209 15.45 -20.77 -4.84
N GLU A 210 15.21 -20.07 -3.75
CA GLU A 210 15.98 -20.22 -2.53
C GLU A 210 15.14 -19.94 -1.29
N THR A 211 15.67 -20.41 -0.17
CA THR A 211 15.20 -20.01 1.15
C THR A 211 16.20 -19.03 1.72
N GLU A 212 15.71 -17.90 2.18
CA GLU A 212 16.51 -16.86 2.81
C GLU A 212 16.16 -16.81 4.30
N VAL A 213 17.17 -16.53 5.10
CA VAL A 213 17.03 -16.35 6.55
C VAL A 213 17.63 -15.00 6.86
N PHE A 214 16.89 -14.18 7.59
CA PHE A 214 17.33 -12.88 8.05
C PHE A 214 17.29 -12.82 9.56
N VAL A 215 18.31 -12.20 10.15
CA VAL A 215 18.33 -11.83 11.56
C VAL A 215 18.63 -10.35 11.65
N GLY A 216 17.75 -9.62 12.33
CA GLY A 216 17.84 -8.18 12.41
C GLY A 216 17.49 -7.62 13.76
N ARG A 217 17.63 -6.31 13.87
CA ARG A 217 17.23 -5.54 15.04
C ARG A 217 16.33 -4.38 14.66
N PRO A 218 15.30 -4.09 15.47
CA PRO A 218 14.54 -2.86 15.34
C PRO A 218 15.46 -1.64 15.38
N VAL A 219 15.23 -0.71 14.47
CA VAL A 219 15.91 0.58 14.37
C VAL A 219 14.90 1.69 14.68
N PRO A 220 15.15 2.52 15.69
CA PRO A 220 14.27 3.65 15.96
C PRO A 220 14.34 4.67 14.81
N ARG A 221 13.20 5.27 14.45
CA ARG A 221 13.08 6.19 13.31
C ARG A 221 14.06 7.38 13.38
N GLU A 222 14.37 7.85 14.58
CA GLU A 222 15.33 8.93 14.83
C GLU A 222 16.79 8.55 14.53
N ALA A 223 17.11 7.25 14.48
CA ALA A 223 18.42 6.78 14.05
C ALA A 223 18.59 6.79 12.53
N ILE A 224 17.54 7.12 11.76
CA ILE A 224 17.58 7.24 10.30
C ILE A 224 17.48 8.73 9.96
N THR A 225 18.58 9.30 9.50
CA THR A 225 18.66 10.68 9.00
C THR A 225 18.91 10.70 7.52
N ILE A 226 18.20 11.54 6.79
CA ILE A 226 18.37 11.75 5.35
C ILE A 226 19.08 13.08 5.15
N ASP A 227 20.14 13.07 4.35
CA ASP A 227 20.83 14.29 3.96
C ASP A 227 19.93 15.12 3.03
N PRO A 228 20.07 16.45 3.00
CA PRO A 228 19.36 17.27 2.04
C PRO A 228 19.66 16.80 0.61
N ASP A 229 18.61 16.65 -0.21
CA ASP A 229 18.78 16.35 -1.62
C ASP A 229 19.61 17.47 -2.27
N PRO A 230 20.81 17.18 -2.81
CA PRO A 230 21.66 18.19 -3.42
C PRO A 230 21.05 18.77 -4.71
N PHE A 231 19.95 18.21 -5.22
CA PHE A 231 19.26 18.62 -6.44
C PHE A 231 17.84 19.15 -6.20
N ALA A 232 17.39 19.29 -4.95
CA ALA A 232 16.09 19.88 -4.62
C ALA A 232 16.04 21.41 -4.79
#